data_AF-M6GHH0-F1
#
_entry.id   AF-M6GHH0-F1
#
_cell.length_a   1.000
_cell.length_b   1.000
_cell.length_c   1.000
_cell.angle_alpha   90.00
_cell.angle_beta   90.00
_cell.angle_gamma   90.00
#
_symmetry.space_group_name_H-M   'P 1'
#
loop_
_entity.id
_entity.type
_entity.pdbx_description
1 polymer ?
#
loop_
_entity_poly.entity_id
_entity_poly.type
_entity_poly.pdbx_seq_one_letter_code
_entity_poly.pdbx_strand_id
1 'polypeptide(L)'
;MVRTDSNLDGKTDLWTWVRGDDKDPKTSLVLFEELIRKGNHSRTWYGPGNRKLIEQSDLDENGTWESMVYYNAFAVPKETMRIVAHVEVDLYGKGKPSLWIFPEARMELDSNEDGKPDQILTNQDRMLENFTQLQKGKQIQEKDFNPMPANSSWVLNPNQITNPRYQALIRQSLFPVN
;
A
#
# COMPACT_ATOMS: atom_id res chain seq x y z
N MET A 1 -6.23 -23.74 -2.03
CA MET A 1 -4.97 -23.05 -2.37
C MET A 1 -4.56 -23.50 -3.76
N VAL A 2 -4.27 -22.55 -4.64
CA VAL A 2 -3.78 -22.76 -6.00
C VAL A 2 -2.31 -22.32 -6.03
N ARG A 3 -1.48 -23.07 -6.75
CA ARG A 3 -0.05 -22.77 -6.96
C ARG A 3 0.14 -22.51 -8.44
N THR A 4 0.80 -21.42 -8.78
CA THR A 4 1.00 -21.00 -10.16
C THR A 4 2.47 -20.66 -10.37
N ASP A 5 2.99 -21.14 -11.49
CA ASP A 5 4.23 -20.66 -12.10
C ASP A 5 3.82 -19.55 -13.07
N SER A 6 3.79 -18.32 -12.57
CA SER A 6 3.22 -17.17 -13.27
C SER A 6 4.16 -16.59 -14.33
N ASN A 7 5.46 -16.86 -14.20
CA ASN A 7 6.51 -16.43 -15.14
C ASN A 7 6.99 -17.55 -16.08
N LEU A 8 6.50 -18.79 -15.91
CA LEU A 8 6.82 -19.98 -16.70
C LEU A 8 8.29 -20.42 -16.60
N ASP A 9 8.94 -20.21 -15.45
CA ASP A 9 10.34 -20.59 -15.21
C ASP A 9 10.52 -22.01 -14.63
N GLY A 10 9.42 -22.73 -14.42
CA GLY A 10 9.38 -24.08 -13.86
C GLY A 10 9.29 -24.11 -12.33
N LYS A 11 9.17 -22.96 -11.66
CA LYS A 11 8.98 -22.86 -10.21
C LYS A 11 7.68 -22.14 -9.87
N THR A 12 7.02 -22.58 -8.80
CA THR A 12 5.89 -21.82 -8.24
C THR A 12 6.42 -20.51 -7.68
N ASP A 13 5.86 -19.40 -8.15
CA ASP A 13 6.13 -18.05 -7.67
C ASP A 13 4.87 -17.40 -7.07
N LEU A 14 3.68 -17.94 -7.35
CA LEU A 14 2.40 -17.42 -6.87
C LEU A 14 1.57 -18.48 -6.14
N TRP A 15 1.11 -18.12 -4.94
CA TRP A 15 0.17 -18.89 -4.14
C TRP A 15 -1.12 -18.09 -3.97
N THR A 16 -2.26 -18.68 -4.34
CA THR A 16 -3.57 -18.05 -4.23
C THR A 16 -4.49 -18.86 -3.32
N TRP A 17 -5.03 -18.23 -2.29
CA TRP A 17 -6.05 -18.80 -1.44
C TRP A 17 -7.41 -18.38 -1.96
N VAL A 18 -8.11 -19.36 -2.53
CA VAL A 18 -9.46 -19.20 -3.05
C VAL A 18 -10.47 -19.94 -2.18
N ARG A 19 -11.63 -19.34 -2.02
CA ARG A 19 -12.84 -19.99 -1.54
C ARG A 19 -13.80 -20.13 -2.72
N GLY A 20 -14.14 -21.37 -3.07
CA GLY A 20 -15.24 -21.61 -4.00
C GLY A 20 -16.58 -21.34 -3.33
N ASP A 21 -17.57 -20.90 -4.10
CA ASP A 21 -18.96 -21.03 -3.68
C ASP A 21 -19.43 -22.46 -3.95
N ASP A 22 -19.95 -23.12 -2.91
CA ASP A 22 -20.50 -24.48 -3.00
C ASP A 22 -21.73 -24.56 -3.93
N LYS A 23 -22.41 -23.43 -4.16
CA LYS A 23 -23.61 -23.32 -5.00
C LYS A 23 -23.31 -22.88 -6.43
N ASP A 24 -22.24 -22.11 -6.64
CA ASP A 24 -21.77 -21.72 -7.96
C ASP A 24 -20.24 -21.82 -8.03
N PRO A 25 -19.70 -22.99 -8.44
CA PRO A 25 -18.25 -23.23 -8.51
C PRO A 25 -17.50 -22.27 -9.47
N LYS A 26 -18.22 -21.55 -10.35
CA LYS A 26 -17.61 -20.54 -11.22
C LYS A 26 -17.39 -19.21 -10.51
N THR A 27 -18.02 -19.01 -9.35
CA THR A 27 -17.79 -17.86 -8.48
C THR A 27 -16.77 -18.23 -7.41
N SER A 28 -15.49 -18.01 -7.72
CA SER A 28 -14.41 -18.13 -6.75
C SER A 28 -14.10 -16.77 -6.14
N LEU A 29 -14.01 -16.74 -4.81
CA LEU A 29 -13.53 -15.60 -4.05
C LEU A 29 -12.04 -15.79 -3.77
N VAL A 30 -11.22 -14.89 -4.30
CA VAL A 30 -9.83 -14.77 -3.87
C VAL A 30 -9.84 -14.13 -2.48
N LEU A 31 -9.10 -14.72 -1.55
CA LEU A 31 -8.97 -14.22 -0.18
C LEU A 31 -7.60 -13.59 0.03
N PHE A 32 -6.57 -14.25 -0.49
CA PHE A 32 -5.18 -13.90 -0.26
C PHE A 32 -4.30 -14.39 -1.40
N GLU A 33 -3.27 -13.62 -1.74
CA GLU A 33 -2.20 -14.00 -2.66
C GLU A 33 -0.84 -13.70 -2.04
N GLU A 34 0.11 -14.60 -2.25
CA GLU A 34 1.53 -14.37 -1.97
C GLU A 34 2.32 -14.63 -3.25
N LEU A 35 3.07 -13.62 -3.67
CA LEU A 35 3.92 -13.65 -4.87
C LEU A 35 5.37 -13.48 -4.42
N ILE A 36 6.21 -14.47 -4.71
CA ILE A 36 7.64 -14.47 -4.40
C ILE A 36 8.40 -14.63 -5.70
N ARG A 37 8.93 -13.51 -6.22
CA ARG A 37 9.78 -13.50 -7.41
C ARG A 37 10.93 -12.52 -7.22
N LYS A 38 12.01 -12.72 -8.00
CA LYS A 38 13.13 -11.78 -8.01
C LYS A 38 12.63 -10.37 -8.39
N GLY A 39 12.93 -9.42 -7.53
CA GLY A 39 12.55 -8.00 -7.58
C GLY A 39 11.13 -7.72 -7.12
N ASN A 40 10.38 -8.70 -6.61
CA ASN A 40 9.03 -8.49 -6.10
C ASN A 40 8.57 -9.61 -5.17
N HIS A 41 8.53 -9.30 -3.88
CA HIS A 41 7.90 -10.15 -2.87
C HIS A 41 6.69 -9.40 -2.31
N SER A 42 5.48 -9.93 -2.52
CA SER A 42 4.25 -9.24 -2.15
C SER A 42 3.18 -10.16 -1.60
N ARG A 43 2.35 -9.61 -0.72
CA ARG A 43 1.20 -10.27 -0.11
C ARG A 43 -0.04 -9.40 -0.30
N THR A 44 -1.08 -9.94 -0.91
CA THR A 44 -2.31 -9.18 -1.22
C THR A 44 -3.51 -9.81 -0.55
N TRP A 45 -4.32 -8.99 0.14
CA TRP A 45 -5.60 -9.40 0.72
C TRP A 45 -6.76 -8.88 -0.09
N TYR A 46 -7.80 -9.70 -0.21
CA TYR A 46 -8.97 -9.44 -1.03
C TYR A 46 -10.25 -9.46 -0.20
N GLY A 47 -11.18 -8.57 -0.56
CA GLY A 47 -12.53 -8.49 -0.01
C GLY A 47 -13.57 -9.04 -0.97
N PRO A 48 -14.87 -8.92 -0.61
CA PRO A 48 -15.98 -9.38 -1.43
C PRO A 48 -15.91 -8.87 -2.87
N GLY A 49 -16.19 -9.76 -3.84
CA GLY A 49 -16.09 -9.44 -5.27
C GLY A 49 -14.66 -9.31 -5.78
N ASN A 50 -13.69 -9.97 -5.13
CA ASN A 50 -12.26 -9.97 -5.49
C ASN A 50 -11.65 -8.56 -5.57
N ARG A 51 -12.13 -7.66 -4.71
CA ARG A 51 -11.55 -6.32 -4.56
C ARG A 51 -10.27 -6.43 -3.75
N LYS A 52 -9.14 -5.95 -4.28
CA LYS A 52 -7.93 -5.78 -3.47
C LYS A 52 -8.24 -4.83 -2.32
N LEU A 53 -7.82 -5.18 -1.11
CA LEU A 53 -7.96 -4.37 0.08
C LEU A 53 -6.62 -3.75 0.45
N ILE A 54 -5.61 -4.61 0.58
CA ILE A 54 -4.26 -4.27 1.02
C ILE A 54 -3.25 -5.10 0.25
N GLU A 55 -2.08 -4.53 0.00
CA GLU A 55 -0.90 -5.24 -0.51
C GLU A 55 0.34 -4.83 0.29
N GLN A 56 1.01 -5.79 0.91
CA GLN A 56 2.33 -5.63 1.52
C GLN A 56 3.39 -5.95 0.49
N SER A 57 4.50 -5.22 0.49
CA SER A 57 5.66 -5.53 -0.35
C SER A 57 6.96 -5.45 0.45
N ASP A 58 7.80 -6.46 0.24
CA ASP A 58 9.21 -6.57 0.62
C ASP A 58 10.01 -6.18 -0.64
N LEU A 59 10.47 -4.93 -0.66
CA LEU A 59 10.96 -4.26 -1.86
C LEU A 59 12.43 -4.60 -2.16
N ASP A 60 13.20 -4.95 -1.14
CA ASP A 60 14.63 -5.26 -1.26
C ASP A 60 14.97 -6.74 -1.01
N GLU A 61 13.94 -7.57 -0.82
CA GLU A 61 14.03 -9.02 -0.58
C GLU A 61 14.79 -9.39 0.70
N ASN A 62 14.85 -8.49 1.69
CA ASN A 62 15.53 -8.73 2.96
C ASN A 62 14.66 -9.49 3.98
N GLY A 63 13.37 -9.72 3.66
CA GLY A 63 12.39 -10.36 4.54
C GLY A 63 11.60 -9.39 5.44
N THR A 64 11.86 -8.09 5.34
CA THR A 64 11.10 -7.01 5.96
C THR A 64 10.07 -6.49 4.97
N TRP A 65 8.93 -6.01 5.48
CA TRP A 65 7.84 -5.49 4.65
C TRP A 65 7.90 -3.96 4.70
N GLU A 66 8.61 -3.33 3.78
CA GLU A 66 8.86 -1.87 3.81
C GLU A 66 7.64 -1.04 3.41
N SER A 67 6.66 -1.64 2.73
CA SER A 67 5.51 -0.89 2.23
C SER A 67 4.18 -1.63 2.34
N MET A 68 3.13 -0.83 2.52
CA MET A 68 1.74 -1.27 2.59
C MET A 68 0.87 -0.37 1.71
N VAL A 69 0.27 -0.94 0.67
CA VAL A 69 -0.64 -0.27 -0.23
C VAL A 69 -2.07 -0.54 0.22
N TYR A 70 -2.86 0.53 0.40
CA TYR A 70 -4.28 0.44 0.72
C TYR A 70 -5.09 0.82 -0.51
N TYR A 71 -6.02 -0.04 -0.89
CA TYR A 71 -6.83 0.14 -2.08
C TYR A 71 -8.13 0.87 -1.75
N ASN A 72 -8.57 1.70 -2.70
CA ASN A 72 -9.77 2.52 -2.65
C ASN A 72 -11.02 1.64 -2.51
N ALA A 73 -11.83 1.92 -1.49
CA ALA A 73 -13.06 1.18 -1.18
C ALA A 73 -14.09 1.18 -2.33
N PHE A 74 -14.05 2.20 -3.17
CA PHE A 74 -14.96 2.44 -4.28
C PHE A 74 -14.38 2.00 -5.64
N ALA A 75 -13.13 1.54 -5.67
CA ALA A 75 -12.54 1.04 -6.90
C ALA A 75 -13.25 -0.25 -7.35
N VAL A 76 -13.65 -0.29 -8.62
CA VAL A 76 -14.20 -1.48 -9.25
C VAL A 76 -13.07 -2.15 -10.05
N PRO A 77 -12.77 -3.45 -9.81
CA PRO A 77 -11.76 -4.17 -10.56
C PRO A 77 -11.96 -4.04 -12.07
N LYS A 78 -10.88 -3.80 -12.82
CA LYS A 78 -10.84 -3.62 -14.29
C LYS A 78 -11.49 -2.34 -14.84
N GLU A 79 -12.23 -1.58 -14.04
CA GLU A 79 -12.89 -0.34 -14.48
C GLU A 79 -12.16 0.91 -13.98
N THR A 80 -11.56 0.85 -12.79
CA THR A 80 -10.91 2.01 -12.18
C THR A 80 -9.40 1.98 -12.45
N MET A 81 -8.87 2.94 -13.21
CA MET A 81 -7.42 3.05 -13.49
C MET A 81 -6.57 3.51 -12.28
N ARG A 82 -7.21 3.95 -11.19
CA ARG A 82 -6.56 4.62 -10.05
C ARG A 82 -7.08 4.05 -8.73
N ILE A 83 -6.69 2.81 -8.46
CA ILE A 83 -7.24 1.98 -7.36
C ILE A 83 -6.54 2.16 -6.02
N VAL A 84 -5.41 2.85 -5.95
CA VAL A 84 -4.67 3.08 -4.69
C VAL A 84 -5.26 4.28 -3.96
N ALA A 85 -5.68 4.07 -2.72
CA ALA A 85 -6.11 5.14 -1.81
C ALA A 85 -4.91 5.82 -1.17
N HIS A 86 -4.03 5.04 -0.53
CA HIS A 86 -2.76 5.52 -0.03
C HIS A 86 -1.74 4.39 0.10
N VAL A 87 -0.48 4.77 0.31
CA VAL A 87 0.63 3.87 0.61
C VAL A 87 1.24 4.29 1.93
N GLU A 88 1.57 3.35 2.79
CA GLU A 88 2.37 3.54 3.98
C GLU A 88 3.76 2.95 3.74
N VAL A 89 4.81 3.64 4.18
CA VAL A 89 6.21 3.25 3.97
C VAL A 89 6.97 3.41 5.28
N ASP A 90 7.76 2.40 5.64
CA ASP A 90 8.74 2.46 6.72
C ASP A 90 10.09 2.89 6.14
N LEU A 91 10.36 4.19 6.15
CA LEU A 91 11.61 4.73 5.59
C LEU A 91 12.86 4.34 6.38
N TYR A 92 12.69 3.94 7.64
CA TYR A 92 13.79 3.83 8.60
C TYR A 92 13.99 2.39 9.12
N GLY A 93 13.19 1.42 8.63
CA GLY A 93 13.27 0.00 9.00
C GLY A 93 12.92 -0.26 10.47
N LYS A 94 12.02 0.53 11.05
CA LYS A 94 11.64 0.44 12.48
C LYS A 94 10.38 -0.39 12.73
N GLY A 95 9.84 -1.05 11.72
CA GLY A 95 8.59 -1.81 11.81
C GLY A 95 7.37 -0.92 12.02
N LYS A 96 7.42 0.33 11.55
CA LYS A 96 6.29 1.27 11.61
C LYS A 96 6.36 2.25 10.45
N PRO A 97 5.21 2.72 9.94
CA PRO A 97 5.21 3.69 8.86
C PRO A 97 5.75 5.04 9.34
N SER A 98 6.60 5.65 8.52
CA SER A 98 7.07 7.03 8.70
C SER A 98 6.63 7.93 7.55
N LEU A 99 6.14 7.37 6.45
CA LEU A 99 5.64 8.13 5.31
C LEU A 99 4.31 7.57 4.80
N TRP A 100 3.37 8.47 4.54
CA TRP A 100 2.08 8.17 3.93
C TRP A 100 1.95 8.92 2.61
N ILE A 101 1.62 8.20 1.54
CA ILE A 101 1.53 8.74 0.19
C ILE A 101 0.09 8.62 -0.28
N PHE A 102 -0.59 9.74 -0.49
CA PHE A 102 -1.90 9.83 -1.13
C PHE A 102 -1.69 10.24 -2.59
N PRO A 103 -1.77 9.31 -3.55
CA PRO A 103 -1.29 9.55 -4.91
C PRO A 103 -1.93 10.78 -5.56
N GLU A 104 -1.10 11.66 -6.12
CA GLU A 104 -1.50 12.91 -6.78
C GLU A 104 -2.12 13.99 -5.85
N ALA A 105 -2.26 13.72 -4.55
CA ALA A 105 -2.80 14.68 -3.58
C ALA A 105 -1.73 15.21 -2.63
N ARG A 106 -1.08 14.33 -1.86
CA ARG A 106 -0.08 14.72 -0.85
C ARG A 106 0.75 13.54 -0.34
N MET A 107 1.87 13.86 0.28
CA MET A 107 2.61 12.99 1.18
C MET A 107 2.60 13.58 2.59
N GLU A 108 2.50 12.73 3.60
CA GLU A 108 2.61 13.09 5.01
C GLU A 108 3.78 12.32 5.62
N LEU A 109 4.68 13.02 6.31
CA LEU A 109 5.91 12.47 6.88
C LEU A 109 5.87 12.63 8.40
N ASP A 110 6.23 11.58 9.12
CA ASP A 110 6.58 11.60 10.54
C ASP A 110 8.10 11.79 10.65
N SER A 111 8.52 13.05 10.80
CA SER A 111 9.94 13.43 10.79
C SER A 111 10.64 13.26 12.14
N ASN A 112 9.86 13.15 13.23
CA ASN A 112 10.37 12.98 14.58
C ASN A 112 10.22 11.54 15.11
N GLU A 113 9.57 10.69 14.32
CA GLU A 113 9.36 9.27 14.54
C GLU A 113 8.52 8.95 15.78
N ASP A 114 7.54 9.80 16.11
CA ASP A 114 6.59 9.57 17.22
C ASP A 114 5.36 8.74 16.82
N GLY A 115 5.29 8.31 15.56
CA GLY A 115 4.19 7.57 14.95
C GLY A 115 3.09 8.46 14.38
N LYS A 116 3.27 9.78 14.34
CA LYS A 116 2.27 10.74 13.86
C LYS A 116 2.90 11.67 12.83
N PRO A 117 2.27 11.84 11.65
CA PRO A 117 2.80 12.76 10.67
C PRO A 117 2.79 14.20 11.18
N ASP A 118 3.93 14.87 11.08
CA ASP A 118 4.16 16.25 11.48
C ASP A 118 4.63 17.15 10.33
N GLN A 119 4.83 16.58 9.13
CA GLN A 119 5.14 17.31 7.92
C GLN A 119 4.30 16.87 6.72
N ILE A 120 4.17 17.75 5.72
CA ILE A 120 3.37 17.55 4.51
C ILE A 120 4.08 18.06 3.26
N LEU A 121 3.91 17.32 2.17
CA LEU A 121 4.32 17.71 0.83
C LEU A 121 3.11 17.62 -0.12
N THR A 122 2.77 18.72 -0.78
CA THR A 122 1.65 18.79 -1.75
C THR A 122 2.08 19.15 -3.18
N ASN A 123 3.35 19.52 -3.37
CA ASN A 123 3.88 19.82 -4.70
C ASN A 123 4.03 18.53 -5.51
N GLN A 124 3.26 18.39 -6.60
CA GLN A 124 3.16 17.15 -7.37
C GLN A 124 4.49 16.72 -8.02
N ASP A 125 5.29 17.66 -8.52
CA ASP A 125 6.58 17.35 -9.15
C ASP A 125 7.55 16.76 -8.12
N ARG A 126 7.63 17.41 -6.94
CA ARG A 126 8.44 16.90 -5.82
C ARG A 126 7.92 15.57 -5.29
N MET A 127 6.61 15.37 -5.22
CA MET A 127 6.05 14.07 -4.85
C MET A 127 6.48 12.97 -5.83
N LEU A 128 6.44 13.24 -7.14
CA LEU A 128 6.86 12.27 -8.15
C LEU A 128 8.36 11.97 -8.06
N GLU A 129 9.19 12.98 -7.83
CA GLU A 129 10.63 12.82 -7.59
C GLU A 129 10.89 11.93 -6.37
N ASN A 130 10.25 12.21 -5.24
CA ASN A 130 10.39 11.44 -4.01
C ASN A 130 9.90 10.00 -4.19
N PHE A 131 8.75 9.79 -4.85
CA PHE A 131 8.24 8.46 -5.16
C PHE A 131 9.21 7.65 -6.04
N THR A 132 9.80 8.30 -7.05
CA THR A 132 10.80 7.66 -7.93
C THR A 132 12.08 7.29 -7.17
N GLN A 133 12.47 8.08 -6.16
CA GLN A 133 13.61 7.77 -5.30
C GLN A 133 13.33 6.54 -4.44
N LEU A 134 12.15 6.46 -3.82
CA LEU A 134 11.71 5.30 -3.04
C LEU A 134 11.73 4.01 -3.86
N GLN A 135 11.22 4.04 -5.08
CA GLN A 135 11.24 2.88 -5.99
C GLN A 135 12.66 2.40 -6.35
N LYS A 136 13.68 3.25 -6.15
CA LYS A 136 15.09 2.93 -6.39
C LYS A 136 15.84 2.60 -5.09
N GLY A 137 15.13 2.42 -3.98
CA GLY A 137 15.72 2.20 -2.65
C GLY A 137 16.51 3.40 -2.14
N LYS A 138 16.17 4.62 -2.58
CA LYS A 138 16.83 5.87 -2.15
C LYS A 138 15.96 6.61 -1.15
N GLN A 139 16.62 7.39 -0.30
CA GLN A 139 15.96 8.28 0.65
C GLN A 139 15.22 9.41 -0.06
N ILE A 140 14.14 9.87 0.57
CA ILE A 140 13.40 11.07 0.17
C ILE A 140 14.15 12.35 0.58
N GLN A 141 13.72 13.47 0.02
CA GLN A 141 14.22 14.80 0.33
C GLN A 141 13.31 15.44 1.40
N GLU A 142 13.62 15.23 2.68
CA GLU A 142 12.82 15.78 3.80
C GLU A 142 12.62 17.30 3.72
N LYS A 143 13.60 18.04 3.16
CA LYS A 143 13.50 19.49 2.91
C LYS A 143 12.35 19.92 1.99
N ASP A 144 11.78 19.00 1.21
CA ASP A 144 10.65 19.30 0.32
C ASP A 144 9.34 19.40 1.12
N PHE A 145 9.31 18.88 2.33
CA PHE A 145 8.16 18.87 3.21
C PHE A 145 8.08 20.15 4.05
N ASN A 146 6.86 20.57 4.35
CA ASN A 146 6.57 21.71 5.20
C ASN A 146 5.95 21.22 6.51
N PRO A 147 6.16 21.92 7.64
CA PRO A 147 5.51 21.60 8.89
C PRO A 147 3.98 21.55 8.75
N MET A 148 3.35 20.57 9.40
CA MET A 148 1.91 20.36 9.38
C MET A 148 1.37 20.16 10.81
N PRO A 149 0.29 20.84 11.21
CA PRO A 149 -0.35 20.55 12.49
C PRO A 149 -1.10 19.20 12.44
N ALA A 150 -1.11 18.47 13.55
CA ALA A 150 -1.71 17.14 13.64
C ALA A 150 -3.19 17.07 13.19
N ASN A 151 -3.95 18.16 13.37
CA ASN A 151 -5.36 18.24 12.94
C ASN A 151 -5.54 18.30 11.41
N SER A 152 -4.47 18.51 10.64
CA SER A 152 -4.49 18.58 9.18
C SER A 152 -4.05 17.25 8.53
N SER A 153 -3.52 16.31 9.32
CA SER A 153 -3.14 14.98 8.87
C SER A 153 -4.37 14.15 8.52
N TRP A 154 -4.36 13.50 7.35
CA TRP A 154 -5.42 12.59 6.93
C TRP A 154 -5.25 11.23 7.59
N VAL A 155 -4.02 10.88 7.96
CA VAL A 155 -3.71 9.68 8.74
C VAL A 155 -4.39 9.76 10.11
N LEU A 156 -4.26 10.89 10.79
CA LEU A 156 -4.86 11.10 12.11
C LEU A 156 -6.35 11.45 12.03
N ASN A 157 -6.80 12.05 10.92
CA ASN A 157 -8.17 12.53 10.73
C ASN A 157 -8.76 12.03 9.40
N PRO A 158 -8.95 10.71 9.20
CA PRO A 158 -9.38 10.14 7.92
C PRO A 158 -10.76 10.63 7.46
N ASN A 159 -11.60 11.11 8.38
CA ASN A 159 -12.90 11.70 8.06
C ASN A 159 -12.79 13.03 7.29
N GLN A 160 -11.61 13.67 7.26
CA GLN A 160 -11.37 14.88 6.46
C GLN A 160 -11.11 14.58 4.97
N ILE A 161 -10.91 13.32 4.61
CA ILE A 161 -10.73 12.90 3.22
C ILE A 161 -12.07 13.01 2.50
N THR A 162 -12.28 14.10 1.75
CA THR A 162 -13.55 14.32 1.02
C THR A 162 -13.60 13.60 -0.31
N ASN A 163 -12.44 13.38 -0.96
CA ASN A 163 -12.37 12.66 -2.22
C ASN A 163 -12.40 11.14 -1.96
N PRO A 164 -13.43 10.41 -2.43
CA PRO A 164 -13.55 8.96 -2.20
C PRO A 164 -12.36 8.16 -2.72
N ARG A 165 -11.61 8.69 -3.69
CA ARG A 165 -10.40 8.05 -4.22
C ARG A 165 -9.39 7.68 -3.14
N TYR A 166 -9.26 8.53 -2.12
CA TYR A 166 -8.25 8.40 -1.06
C TYR A 166 -8.80 7.69 0.17
N GLN A 167 -10.03 7.17 0.10
CA GLN A 167 -10.65 6.43 1.19
C GLN A 167 -10.42 4.94 1.00
N ALA A 168 -9.57 4.36 1.84
CA ALA A 168 -9.42 2.93 1.96
C ALA A 168 -10.59 2.31 2.76
N LEU A 169 -10.92 1.05 2.47
CA LEU A 169 -11.90 0.32 3.29
C LEU A 169 -11.34 0.05 4.69
N ILE A 170 -10.04 -0.29 4.75
CA ILE A 170 -9.31 -0.46 6.00
C ILE A 170 -8.72 0.89 6.38
N ARG A 171 -9.16 1.42 7.53
CA ARG A 171 -8.81 2.76 8.01
C ARG A 171 -7.70 2.78 9.07
N GLN A 172 -7.41 1.63 9.65
CA GLN A 172 -6.35 1.48 10.63
C GLN A 172 -5.12 0.94 9.92
N SER A 173 -3.95 1.48 10.26
CA SER A 173 -2.71 0.93 9.77
C SER A 173 -2.60 -0.53 10.22
N LEU A 174 -2.41 -1.43 9.27
CA LEU A 174 -2.07 -2.84 9.50
C LEU A 174 -0.57 -3.09 9.26
N PHE A 175 0.23 -2.03 9.21
CA PHE A 175 1.68 -2.16 9.16
C PHE A 175 2.12 -3.03 10.34
N PRO A 176 2.86 -4.14 10.10
CA PRO A 176 3.22 -5.04 11.17
C PRO A 176 4.10 -4.31 12.18
N VAL A 177 3.57 -4.14 13.40
CA VAL A 177 4.33 -3.63 14.54
C VAL A 177 5.15 -4.79 15.07
N ASN A 178 6.47 -4.68 14.99
CA ASN A 178 7.40 -5.64 15.58
C ASN A 178 7.49 -5.46 17.11
#